data_AF-A0A3R6GJ16-F1
#
_entry.id   AF-A0A3R6GJ16-F1
#
_cell.length_a   1.000
_cell.length_b   1.000
_cell.length_c   1.000
_cell.angle_alpha   90.00
_cell.angle_beta   90.00
_cell.angle_gamma   90.00
#
_symmetry.space_group_name_H-M   'P 1'
#
loop_
_entity.id
_entity.type
_entity.pdbx_description
1 polymer ?
#
loop_
_entity_poly.entity_id
_entity_poly.type
_entity_poly.pdbx_seq_one_letter_code
_entity_poly.pdbx_strand_id
1 'polypeptide(L)'
;MFGTSDLLGINYSDYATIRNGSYTKLMKAYYKKAASDDSSSSSVSAATSTSKDSSKTLANIESAADDLKKASETLRTNGDKSLFTKKQTTDKDGKVSYEYDTDKIYKAVSDFVDSYNKMLKEGGDSNTNSILRSTKSMVNLTKANSNMLSTVGITIGTDNKLSIDETAFKKADMNTVKSLFHTTGGFGYQTSVQAGMIESYAKSEAEKANTYNKSGMYTYNYTTGEIYNTTT
;
A
#
# COMPACT_ATOMS: atom_id res chain seq x y z
N MET A 1 0.13 -48.58 71.80
CA MET A 1 1.53 -48.57 71.33
C MET A 1 1.55 -49.25 69.98
N PHE A 2 1.89 -48.68 68.83
CA PHE A 2 2.37 -47.37 68.39
C PHE A 2 1.71 -47.08 67.02
N GLY A 3 1.37 -45.83 66.73
CA GLY A 3 0.82 -45.41 65.44
C GLY A 3 1.69 -44.35 64.78
N THR A 4 2.33 -44.77 63.69
CA THR A 4 2.63 -44.02 62.45
C THR A 4 3.55 -42.81 62.49
N SER A 5 4.77 -43.02 61.97
CA SER A 5 5.58 -42.02 61.28
C SER A 5 5.46 -42.23 59.77
N ASP A 6 5.29 -41.13 59.02
CA ASP A 6 5.80 -40.82 57.66
C ASP A 6 4.77 -39.97 56.89
N LEU A 7 5.05 -38.69 56.63
CA LEU A 7 5.94 -38.10 55.60
C LEU A 7 5.13 -37.73 54.35
N LEU A 8 5.02 -36.42 54.11
CA LEU A 8 4.40 -35.74 52.97
C LEU A 8 2.87 -35.65 53.00
N GLY A 9 2.38 -34.56 53.60
CA GLY A 9 0.98 -34.14 53.63
C GLY A 9 0.44 -33.72 52.26
N ILE A 10 0.21 -34.70 51.39
CA ILE A 10 -0.62 -34.55 50.20
C ILE A 10 -1.70 -35.62 50.30
N ASN A 11 -2.92 -35.17 50.61
CA ASN A 11 -4.05 -36.07 50.83
C ASN A 11 -4.43 -36.73 49.49
N TYR A 12 -4.72 -38.04 49.51
CA TYR A 12 -5.09 -38.82 48.32
C TYR A 12 -6.37 -38.27 47.63
N SER A 13 -7.17 -37.49 48.36
CA SER A 13 -8.32 -36.75 47.83
C SER A 13 -7.96 -35.59 46.91
N ASP A 14 -6.79 -34.97 47.06
CA ASP A 14 -6.36 -33.84 46.22
C ASP A 14 -5.92 -34.32 44.83
N TYR A 15 -5.31 -35.51 44.73
CA TYR A 15 -4.86 -36.08 43.46
C TYR A 15 -6.03 -36.51 42.56
N ALA A 16 -7.17 -36.87 43.14
CA ALA A 16 -8.38 -37.22 42.39
C ALA A 16 -9.03 -36.01 41.69
N THR A 17 -8.86 -34.80 42.21
CA THR A 17 -9.46 -33.59 41.61
C THR A 17 -8.72 -33.12 40.35
N ILE A 18 -7.41 -33.39 40.27
CA ILE A 18 -6.60 -33.09 39.09
C ILE A 18 -6.95 -34.05 37.93
N ARG A 19 -7.20 -35.34 38.23
CA ARG A 19 -7.55 -36.34 37.22
C ARG A 19 -9.02 -36.27 36.74
N ASN A 20 -9.93 -35.76 37.58
CA ASN A 20 -11.37 -35.68 37.28
C ASN A 20 -11.80 -34.39 36.56
N GLY A 21 -10.85 -33.52 36.17
CA GLY A 21 -11.11 -32.33 35.35
C GLY A 21 -11.95 -31.25 36.03
N SER A 22 -12.07 -31.25 37.36
CA SER A 22 -12.78 -30.20 38.10
C SER A 22 -12.01 -28.88 38.08
N TYR A 23 -10.68 -28.93 38.11
CA TYR A 23 -9.82 -27.74 37.99
C TYR A 23 -9.93 -27.07 36.60
N THR A 24 -9.94 -27.86 35.52
CA THR A 24 -10.13 -27.34 34.16
C THR A 24 -11.53 -26.78 33.93
N LYS A 25 -12.55 -27.32 34.60
CA LYS A 25 -13.92 -26.75 34.61
C LYS A 25 -13.98 -25.40 35.32
N LEU A 26 -13.30 -25.23 36.46
CA LEU A 26 -13.24 -23.95 37.18
C LEU A 26 -12.48 -22.89 36.38
N MET A 27 -11.34 -23.23 35.77
CA MET A 27 -10.61 -22.35 34.84
C MET A 27 -11.48 -21.92 33.65
N LYS A 28 -12.16 -22.87 32.99
CA LYS A 28 -13.09 -22.58 31.88
C LYS A 28 -14.27 -21.73 32.34
N ALA A 29 -14.82 -21.97 33.53
CA ALA A 29 -15.93 -21.20 34.08
C ALA A 29 -15.50 -19.77 34.44
N TYR A 30 -14.30 -19.59 34.99
CA TYR A 30 -13.76 -18.27 35.31
C TYR A 30 -13.53 -17.42 34.05
N TYR A 31 -12.92 -18.01 33.01
CA TYR A 31 -12.78 -17.33 31.72
C TYR A 31 -14.09 -17.19 30.94
N LYS A 32 -15.05 -18.12 31.06
CA LYS A 32 -16.39 -17.96 30.50
C LYS A 32 -17.19 -16.87 31.20
N LYS A 33 -17.10 -16.75 32.52
CA LYS A 33 -17.82 -15.74 33.30
C LYS A 33 -17.27 -14.34 33.06
N ALA A 34 -15.96 -14.21 32.85
CA ALA A 34 -15.37 -12.97 32.34
C ALA A 34 -15.85 -12.60 30.91
N ALA A 35 -16.38 -13.57 30.16
CA ALA A 35 -16.89 -13.37 28.80
C ALA A 35 -18.43 -13.31 28.71
N SER A 36 -19.17 -13.45 29.81
CA SER A 36 -20.63 -13.64 29.79
C SER A 36 -21.44 -12.70 30.68
N ASP A 37 -20.84 -11.64 31.22
CA ASP A 37 -21.53 -10.66 32.09
C ASP A 37 -21.78 -9.30 31.41
N ASP A 38 -21.83 -9.25 30.08
CA ASP A 38 -22.44 -8.12 29.36
C ASP A 38 -23.19 -8.62 28.13
N SER A 39 -24.52 -8.69 28.27
CA SER A 39 -25.45 -9.01 27.19
C SER A 39 -26.14 -7.73 26.73
N SER A 40 -25.38 -6.87 26.05
CA SER A 40 -25.90 -5.98 25.02
C SER A 40 -25.31 -6.42 23.68
N SER A 41 -26.16 -7.02 22.85
CA SER A 41 -25.84 -7.57 21.53
C SER A 41 -25.59 -6.45 20.51
N SER A 42 -24.48 -5.73 20.67
CA SER A 42 -23.75 -5.15 19.54
C SER A 42 -22.53 -6.01 19.35
N SER A 43 -22.39 -6.64 18.18
CA SER A 43 -21.16 -7.35 17.82
C SER A 43 -20.01 -6.36 17.76
N VAL A 44 -19.38 -6.10 18.91
CA VAL A 44 -18.13 -5.34 19.00
C VAL A 44 -17.07 -6.20 18.35
N SER A 45 -16.79 -5.89 17.09
CA SER A 45 -15.64 -6.41 16.37
C SER A 45 -14.42 -6.27 17.28
N ALA A 46 -13.76 -7.37 17.63
CA ALA A 46 -12.53 -7.40 18.44
C ALA A 46 -11.32 -6.78 17.70
N ALA A 47 -11.57 -5.89 16.74
CA ALA A 47 -10.57 -5.15 16.02
C ALA A 47 -10.42 -3.77 16.67
N THR A 48 -9.30 -3.56 17.36
CA THR A 48 -8.86 -2.23 17.86
C THR A 48 -8.39 -1.30 16.72
N SER A 49 -8.44 -1.79 15.47
CA SER A 49 -8.14 -1.00 14.28
C SER A 49 -9.21 0.06 14.06
N THR A 50 -8.81 1.33 14.03
CA THR A 50 -9.67 2.43 13.58
C THR A 50 -9.41 2.81 12.12
N SER A 51 -8.50 2.11 11.45
CA SER A 51 -8.28 2.35 10.03
C SER A 51 -9.50 1.93 9.22
N LYS A 52 -9.76 2.70 8.16
CA LYS A 52 -10.83 2.42 7.20
C LYS A 52 -10.47 1.29 6.24
N ASP A 53 -9.18 1.00 6.11
CA ASP A 53 -8.66 -0.02 5.21
C ASP A 53 -7.96 -1.12 6.01
N SER A 54 -7.94 -2.34 5.44
CA SER A 54 -7.19 -3.43 6.05
C SER A 54 -5.68 -3.19 5.90
N SER A 55 -4.86 -3.73 6.82
CA SER A 55 -3.40 -3.65 6.72
C SER A 55 -2.87 -4.21 5.39
N LYS A 56 -3.54 -5.23 4.83
CA LYS A 56 -3.19 -5.80 3.52
C LYS A 56 -3.45 -4.81 2.38
N THR A 57 -4.61 -4.16 2.40
CA THR A 57 -4.98 -3.13 1.42
C THR A 57 -3.96 -1.98 1.46
N LEU A 58 -3.63 -1.50 2.67
CA LEU A 58 -2.68 -0.41 2.87
C LEU A 58 -1.27 -0.78 2.42
N ALA A 59 -0.81 -2.00 2.69
CA ALA A 59 0.49 -2.49 2.22
C ALA A 59 0.55 -2.60 0.68
N ASN A 60 -0.53 -3.04 0.03
CA ASN A 60 -0.60 -3.07 -1.42
C ASN A 60 -0.55 -1.66 -2.03
N ILE A 61 -1.28 -0.72 -1.44
CA ILE A 61 -1.28 0.70 -1.84
C ILE A 61 0.11 1.30 -1.68
N GLU A 62 0.77 1.06 -0.54
CA GLU A 62 2.13 1.53 -0.30
C GLU A 62 3.11 0.99 -1.34
N SER A 63 3.07 -0.33 -1.60
CA SER A 63 3.90 -0.96 -2.63
C SER A 63 3.64 -0.39 -4.02
N ALA A 64 2.38 -0.22 -4.41
CA ALA A 64 2.04 0.33 -5.73
C ALA A 64 2.50 1.80 -5.87
N ALA A 65 2.38 2.59 -4.81
CA ALA A 65 2.84 3.97 -4.80
C ALA A 65 4.37 4.06 -4.89
N ASP A 66 5.09 3.21 -4.15
CA ASP A 66 6.56 3.13 -4.21
C ASP A 66 7.06 2.67 -5.59
N ASP A 67 6.43 1.67 -6.19
CA ASP A 67 6.75 1.20 -7.55
C ASP A 67 6.61 2.35 -8.57
N LEU A 68 5.50 3.08 -8.53
CA LEU A 68 5.26 4.22 -9.41
C LEU A 68 6.26 5.36 -9.20
N LYS A 69 6.63 5.65 -7.95
CA LYS A 69 7.68 6.63 -7.65
C LYS A 69 9.02 6.20 -8.25
N LYS A 70 9.44 4.95 -8.05
CA LYS A 70 10.68 4.40 -8.61
C LYS A 70 10.70 4.42 -10.14
N ALA A 71 9.58 4.06 -10.78
CA ALA A 71 9.45 4.14 -12.23
C ALA A 71 9.60 5.59 -12.71
N SER A 72 8.97 6.55 -12.02
CA SER A 72 9.14 7.96 -12.33
C SER A 72 10.56 8.45 -12.10
N GLU A 73 11.21 8.07 -11.00
CA GLU A 73 12.60 8.45 -10.69
C GLU A 73 13.59 7.92 -11.72
N THR A 74 13.37 6.71 -12.22
CA THR A 74 14.14 6.12 -13.31
C THR A 74 14.09 7.01 -14.56
N LEU A 75 12.89 7.43 -14.96
CA LEU A 75 12.69 8.34 -16.09
C LEU A 75 13.25 9.75 -15.84
N ARG A 76 13.33 10.16 -14.58
CA ARG A 76 13.80 11.50 -14.16
C ARG A 76 15.28 11.56 -13.78
N THR A 77 15.99 10.45 -13.90
CA THR A 77 17.42 10.37 -13.56
C THR A 77 18.22 11.34 -14.42
N ASN A 78 19.16 12.05 -13.80
CA ASN A 78 20.02 13.06 -14.43
C ASN A 78 21.46 12.55 -14.59
N GLY A 79 22.25 13.28 -15.39
CA GLY A 79 23.65 12.96 -15.65
C GLY A 79 23.81 11.70 -16.51
N ASP A 80 24.90 10.98 -16.28
CA ASP A 80 25.33 9.83 -17.11
C ASP A 80 24.35 8.65 -17.08
N LYS A 81 23.51 8.57 -16.04
CA LYS A 81 22.47 7.54 -15.90
C LYS A 81 21.15 7.95 -16.56
N SER A 82 21.05 9.15 -17.11
CA SER A 82 19.83 9.62 -17.74
C SER A 82 19.53 8.85 -19.02
N LEU A 83 18.31 8.34 -19.13
CA LEU A 83 17.80 7.69 -20.34
C LEU A 83 17.66 8.68 -21.51
N PHE A 84 17.56 9.98 -21.22
CA PHE A 84 17.38 11.05 -22.20
C PHE A 84 18.71 11.69 -22.62
N THR A 85 19.71 10.85 -22.87
CA THR A 85 21.01 11.21 -23.44
C THR A 85 21.14 10.60 -24.83
N LYS A 86 21.66 11.38 -25.78
CA LYS A 86 21.93 10.88 -27.13
C LYS A 86 23.26 10.15 -27.15
N LYS A 87 23.27 8.96 -27.73
CA LYS A 87 24.48 8.17 -27.94
C LYS A 87 24.98 8.38 -29.36
N GLN A 88 26.29 8.39 -29.50
CA GLN A 88 26.93 8.40 -30.80
C GLN A 88 26.68 7.06 -31.51
N THR A 89 26.07 7.11 -32.69
CA THR A 89 25.93 6.00 -33.62
C THR A 89 26.71 6.32 -34.88
N THR A 90 27.43 5.34 -35.42
CA THR A 90 28.14 5.47 -36.69
C THR A 90 27.50 4.51 -37.67
N ASP A 91 26.94 5.05 -38.74
CA ASP A 91 26.35 4.24 -39.80
C ASP A 91 27.42 3.50 -40.60
N LYS A 92 26.97 2.55 -41.43
CA LYS A 92 27.86 1.75 -42.32
C LYS A 92 28.68 2.62 -43.28
N ASP A 93 28.19 3.82 -43.57
CA ASP A 93 28.85 4.81 -44.43
C ASP A 93 29.78 5.77 -43.66
N GLY A 94 30.04 5.53 -42.37
CA GLY A 94 30.91 6.36 -41.53
C GLY A 94 30.28 7.67 -41.05
N LYS A 95 28.99 7.90 -41.31
CA LYS A 95 28.25 9.07 -40.82
C LYS A 95 27.97 8.93 -39.33
N VAL A 96 28.39 9.93 -38.56
CA VAL A 96 28.15 10.00 -37.12
C VAL A 96 26.82 10.71 -36.86
N SER A 97 25.92 10.04 -36.13
CA SER A 97 24.65 10.57 -35.63
C SER A 97 24.58 10.48 -34.11
N TYR A 98 23.72 11.30 -33.50
CA TYR A 98 23.45 11.29 -32.07
C TYR A 98 21.98 10.94 -31.86
N GLU A 99 21.73 9.72 -31.40
CA GLU A 99 20.37 9.16 -31.30
C GLU A 99 20.05 8.70 -29.88
N TYR A 100 18.77 8.70 -29.55
CA TYR A 100 18.29 8.18 -28.27
C TYR A 100 18.21 6.66 -28.31
N ASP A 101 18.42 6.03 -27.15
CA ASP A 101 18.15 4.61 -26.94
C ASP A 101 16.63 4.41 -26.76
N THR A 102 15.88 4.51 -27.85
CA THR A 102 14.41 4.52 -27.85
C THR A 102 13.80 3.27 -27.24
N ASP A 103 14.44 2.11 -27.39
CA ASP A 103 14.03 0.86 -26.77
C ASP A 103 14.10 0.91 -25.24
N LYS A 104 15.19 1.47 -24.68
CA LYS A 104 15.31 1.63 -23.22
C LYS A 104 14.34 2.66 -22.67
N ILE A 105 14.15 3.77 -23.39
CA ILE A 105 13.17 4.78 -23.01
C ILE A 105 11.76 4.17 -23.03
N TYR A 106 11.39 3.45 -24.09
CA TYR A 106 10.11 2.75 -24.20
C TYR A 106 9.89 1.80 -23.02
N LYS A 107 10.88 0.95 -22.70
CA LYS A 107 10.77 0.03 -21.56
C LYS A 107 10.51 0.77 -20.25
N ALA A 108 11.27 1.83 -19.96
CA ALA A 108 11.09 2.61 -18.74
C ALA A 108 9.73 3.33 -18.69
N VAL A 109 9.21 3.81 -19.82
CA VAL A 109 7.87 4.42 -19.88
C VAL A 109 6.78 3.35 -19.77
N SER A 110 6.97 2.16 -20.33
CA SER A 110 6.07 1.02 -20.14
C SER A 110 6.00 0.60 -18.67
N ASP A 111 7.14 0.48 -17.99
CA ASP A 111 7.20 0.18 -16.56
C ASP A 111 6.47 1.25 -15.72
N PHE A 112 6.57 2.53 -16.12
CA PHE A 112 5.80 3.62 -15.52
C PHE A 112 4.29 3.47 -15.76
N VAL A 113 3.87 3.13 -16.98
CA VAL A 113 2.46 2.90 -17.34
C VAL A 113 1.87 1.75 -16.52
N ASP A 114 2.60 0.65 -16.39
CA ASP A 114 2.18 -0.50 -15.59
C ASP A 114 2.07 -0.14 -14.11
N SER A 115 3.07 0.57 -13.58
CA SER A 115 3.06 1.05 -12.19
C SER A 115 1.92 2.04 -11.92
N TYR A 116 1.62 2.92 -12.88
CA TYR A 116 0.48 3.84 -12.82
C TYR A 116 -0.83 3.06 -12.74
N ASN A 117 -1.01 2.06 -13.60
CA ASN A 117 -2.23 1.24 -13.65
C ASN A 117 -2.42 0.44 -12.37
N LYS A 118 -1.33 -0.14 -11.83
CA LYS A 118 -1.32 -0.81 -10.53
C LYS A 118 -1.73 0.16 -9.42
N MET A 119 -1.15 1.36 -9.40
CA MET A 119 -1.47 2.39 -8.41
C MET A 119 -2.92 2.86 -8.49
N LEU A 120 -3.45 3.03 -9.70
CA LEU A 120 -4.84 3.41 -9.92
C LEU A 120 -5.80 2.32 -9.43
N LYS A 121 -5.46 1.05 -9.64
CA LYS A 121 -6.23 -0.09 -9.12
C LYS A 121 -6.21 -0.11 -7.59
N GLU A 122 -5.04 -0.25 -6.98
CA GLU A 122 -4.92 -0.41 -5.52
C GLU A 122 -5.39 0.84 -4.77
N GLY A 123 -5.07 2.04 -5.27
CA GLY A 123 -5.52 3.31 -4.67
C GLY A 123 -7.02 3.55 -4.83
N GLY A 124 -7.64 3.02 -5.90
CA GLY A 124 -9.08 3.06 -6.12
C GLY A 124 -9.86 2.10 -5.21
N ASP A 125 -9.22 1.04 -4.74
CA ASP A 125 -9.80 0.04 -3.83
C ASP A 125 -9.82 0.50 -2.35
N SER A 126 -9.31 1.71 -2.04
CA SER A 126 -9.22 2.26 -0.68
C SER A 126 -10.54 2.87 -0.19
N ASN A 127 -10.84 2.70 1.10
CA ASN A 127 -11.91 3.40 1.83
C ASN A 127 -11.43 4.71 2.50
N THR A 128 -10.12 5.00 2.42
CA THR A 128 -9.53 6.21 2.97
C THR A 128 -9.67 7.39 2.00
N ASN A 129 -10.48 8.38 2.39
CA ASN A 129 -10.76 9.56 1.57
C ASN A 129 -9.52 10.31 1.05
N SER A 130 -8.47 10.42 1.85
CA SER A 130 -7.23 11.10 1.43
C SER A 130 -6.53 10.34 0.30
N ILE A 131 -6.48 9.01 0.38
CA ILE A 131 -5.94 8.14 -0.66
C ILE A 131 -6.78 8.24 -1.95
N LEU A 132 -8.10 8.16 -1.83
CA LEU A 132 -9.02 8.31 -2.96
C LEU A 132 -8.89 9.68 -3.65
N ARG A 133 -8.74 10.77 -2.88
CA ARG A 133 -8.57 12.13 -3.42
C ARG A 133 -7.27 12.30 -4.19
N SER A 134 -6.15 11.76 -3.69
CA SER A 134 -4.88 11.78 -4.41
C SER A 134 -4.92 10.88 -5.65
N THR A 135 -5.56 9.71 -5.57
CA THR A 135 -5.79 8.83 -6.73
C THR A 135 -6.61 9.53 -7.80
N LYS A 136 -7.69 10.22 -7.42
CA LYS A 136 -8.49 11.05 -8.34
C LYS A 136 -7.68 12.19 -8.95
N SER A 137 -6.77 12.79 -8.18
CA SER A 137 -5.87 13.83 -8.68
C SER A 137 -4.93 13.27 -9.77
N MET A 138 -4.42 12.05 -9.62
CA MET A 138 -3.65 11.37 -10.69
C MET A 138 -4.47 11.22 -11.97
N VAL A 139 -5.71 10.76 -11.86
CA VAL A 139 -6.62 10.64 -13.02
C VAL A 139 -6.84 11.99 -13.70
N ASN A 140 -7.08 13.05 -12.91
CA ASN A 140 -7.27 14.39 -13.45
C ASN A 140 -6.01 14.94 -14.14
N LEU A 141 -4.83 14.73 -13.56
CA LEU A 141 -3.54 15.08 -14.17
C LEU A 141 -3.34 14.34 -15.49
N THR A 142 -3.73 13.07 -15.54
CA THR A 142 -3.64 12.22 -16.74
C THR A 142 -4.56 12.76 -17.83
N LYS A 143 -5.81 13.09 -17.49
CA LYS A 143 -6.77 13.71 -18.42
C LYS A 143 -6.28 15.07 -18.95
N ALA A 144 -5.72 15.90 -18.08
CA ALA A 144 -5.14 17.19 -18.47
C ALA A 144 -3.96 17.04 -19.45
N ASN A 145 -3.23 15.92 -19.39
CA ASN A 145 -2.12 15.61 -20.29
C ASN A 145 -2.51 14.69 -21.47
N SER A 146 -3.80 14.39 -21.66
CA SER A 146 -4.30 13.42 -22.65
C SER A 146 -3.77 13.66 -24.06
N ASN A 147 -3.82 14.90 -24.56
CA ASN A 147 -3.32 15.24 -25.89
C ASN A 147 -1.82 14.94 -26.04
N MET A 148 -1.01 15.31 -25.04
CA MET A 148 0.44 15.13 -25.09
C MET A 148 0.82 13.66 -24.94
N LEU A 149 0.11 12.91 -24.10
CA LEU A 149 0.22 11.45 -23.98
C LEU A 149 -0.11 10.76 -25.31
N SER A 150 -1.20 11.16 -25.96
CA SER A 150 -1.60 10.59 -27.25
C SER A 150 -0.54 10.82 -28.35
N THR A 151 0.09 12.01 -28.37
CA THR A 151 1.18 12.30 -29.33
C THR A 151 2.38 11.37 -29.18
N VAL A 152 2.62 10.85 -27.97
CA VAL A 152 3.70 9.89 -27.72
C VAL A 152 3.21 8.44 -27.74
N GLY A 153 2.01 8.16 -28.25
CA GLY A 153 1.50 6.79 -28.35
C GLY A 153 0.94 6.21 -27.05
N ILE A 154 0.63 7.05 -26.05
CA ILE A 154 -0.01 6.62 -24.80
C ILE A 154 -1.49 7.00 -24.85
N THR A 155 -2.36 6.00 -24.67
CA THR A 155 -3.82 6.17 -24.69
C THR A 155 -4.41 6.01 -23.29
N ILE A 156 -5.46 6.79 -23.00
CA ILE A 156 -6.24 6.67 -21.76
C ILE A 156 -7.49 5.84 -22.07
N GLY A 157 -7.62 4.69 -21.41
CA GLY A 157 -8.81 3.84 -21.47
C GLY A 157 -10.01 4.44 -20.75
N THR A 158 -11.19 3.85 -20.96
CA THR A 158 -12.43 4.27 -20.29
C THR A 158 -12.40 4.06 -18.78
N ASP A 159 -11.58 3.12 -18.31
CA ASP A 159 -11.28 2.87 -16.90
C ASP A 159 -10.19 3.81 -16.33
N ASN A 160 -9.74 4.79 -17.12
CA ASN A 160 -8.64 5.72 -16.85
C ASN A 160 -7.26 5.04 -16.76
N LYS A 161 -7.13 3.76 -17.14
CA LYS A 161 -5.82 3.12 -17.27
C LYS A 161 -5.11 3.61 -18.52
N LEU A 162 -3.79 3.51 -18.49
CA LEU A 162 -2.92 3.86 -19.59
C LEU A 162 -2.55 2.61 -20.39
N SER A 163 -2.47 2.75 -21.70
CA SER A 163 -1.86 1.77 -22.60
C SER A 163 -0.85 2.46 -23.49
N ILE A 164 0.26 1.80 -23.80
CA ILE A 164 1.32 2.33 -24.65
C ILE A 164 1.42 1.51 -25.93
N ASP A 165 1.38 2.16 -27.09
CA ASP A 165 1.66 1.54 -28.38
C ASP A 165 3.15 1.67 -28.69
N GLU A 166 3.86 0.55 -28.73
CA GLU A 166 5.30 0.51 -28.97
C GLU A 166 5.70 1.17 -30.30
N THR A 167 4.91 0.94 -31.35
CA THR A 167 5.23 1.42 -32.69
C THR A 167 5.02 2.92 -32.83
N ALA A 168 3.94 3.45 -32.24
CA ALA A 168 3.66 4.88 -32.20
C ALA A 168 4.64 5.59 -31.28
N PHE A 169 4.95 5.00 -30.11
CA PHE A 169 5.90 5.57 -29.16
C PHE A 169 7.30 5.70 -29.76
N LYS A 170 7.82 4.64 -30.41
CA LYS A 170 9.15 4.68 -31.04
C LYS A 170 9.25 5.66 -32.21
N LYS A 171 8.11 6.03 -32.82
CA LYS A 171 8.03 7.07 -33.87
C LYS A 171 7.85 8.48 -33.31
N ALA A 172 7.50 8.62 -32.04
CA ALA A 172 7.25 9.92 -31.42
C ALA A 172 8.54 10.72 -31.22
N ASP A 173 8.40 12.04 -31.08
CA ASP A 173 9.53 12.90 -30.74
C ASP A 173 9.99 12.65 -29.29
N MET A 174 11.22 12.15 -29.13
CA MET A 174 11.82 11.88 -27.82
C MET A 174 11.99 13.15 -26.97
N ASN A 175 12.01 14.34 -27.56
CA ASN A 175 11.96 15.59 -26.79
C ASN A 175 10.60 15.77 -26.11
N THR A 176 9.50 15.42 -26.78
CA THR A 176 8.16 15.43 -26.19
C THR A 176 8.06 14.40 -25.07
N VAL A 177 8.60 13.18 -25.27
CA VAL A 177 8.69 12.15 -24.22
C VAL A 177 9.48 12.69 -23.02
N LYS A 178 10.63 13.33 -23.26
CA LYS A 178 11.45 13.95 -22.22
C LYS A 178 10.69 15.04 -21.46
N SER A 179 9.96 15.92 -22.15
CA SER A 179 9.14 16.95 -21.52
C SER A 179 8.05 16.37 -20.62
N LEU A 180 7.41 15.27 -21.04
CA LEU A 180 6.39 14.58 -20.25
C LEU A 180 6.95 13.93 -18.97
N PHE A 181 8.05 13.19 -19.08
CA PHE A 181 8.46 12.26 -18.02
C PHE A 181 9.71 12.69 -17.25
N HIS A 182 10.63 13.43 -17.86
CA HIS A 182 11.90 13.83 -17.24
C HIS A 182 11.84 15.21 -16.58
N THR A 183 11.08 16.14 -17.15
CA THR A 183 11.09 17.54 -16.71
C THR A 183 10.36 17.74 -15.37
N THR A 184 10.91 18.60 -14.50
CA THR A 184 10.22 19.03 -13.27
C THR A 184 8.90 19.71 -13.64
N GLY A 185 7.81 19.31 -12.99
CA GLY A 185 6.46 19.78 -13.33
C GLY A 185 5.82 19.05 -14.53
N GLY A 186 6.56 18.18 -15.22
CA GLY A 186 5.99 17.28 -16.22
C GLY A 186 5.07 16.22 -15.60
N PHE A 187 4.32 15.54 -16.46
CA PHE A 187 3.36 14.50 -16.07
C PHE A 187 3.96 13.43 -15.15
N GLY A 188 5.16 12.91 -15.49
CA GLY A 188 5.84 11.89 -14.67
C GLY A 188 6.08 12.38 -13.23
N TYR A 189 6.63 13.59 -13.09
CA TYR A 189 6.89 14.22 -11.80
C TYR A 189 5.60 14.50 -10.99
N GLN A 190 4.58 15.09 -11.62
CA GLN A 190 3.34 15.41 -10.91
C GLN A 190 2.63 14.14 -10.42
N THR A 191 2.70 13.08 -11.23
CA THR A 191 2.16 11.76 -10.88
C THR A 191 2.93 11.14 -9.71
N SER A 192 4.26 11.23 -9.70
CA SER A 192 5.07 10.72 -8.57
C SER A 192 4.81 11.49 -7.28
N VAL A 193 4.51 12.79 -7.35
CA VAL A 193 4.12 13.59 -6.18
C VAL A 193 2.81 13.07 -5.58
N GLN A 194 1.80 12.77 -6.42
CA GLN A 194 0.55 12.18 -5.94
C GLN A 194 0.78 10.79 -5.33
N ALA A 195 1.61 9.95 -5.97
CA ALA A 195 1.99 8.66 -5.44
C ALA A 195 2.64 8.77 -4.05
N GLY A 196 3.57 9.72 -3.87
CA GLY A 196 4.19 9.99 -2.56
C GLY A 196 3.21 10.43 -1.48
N MET A 197 2.19 11.21 -1.83
CA MET A 197 1.11 11.55 -0.89
C MET A 197 0.30 10.32 -0.50
N ILE A 198 -0.06 9.48 -1.47
CA ILE A 198 -0.82 8.25 -1.21
C ILE A 198 -0.02 7.30 -0.32
N GLU A 199 1.26 7.10 -0.60
CA GLU A 199 2.17 6.31 0.25
C GLU A 199 2.18 6.84 1.69
N SER A 200 2.30 8.15 1.88
CA SER A 200 2.28 8.77 3.21
C SER A 200 0.95 8.57 3.94
N TYR A 201 -0.18 8.68 3.23
CA TYR A 201 -1.49 8.44 3.82
C TYR A 201 -1.70 6.96 4.16
N ALA A 202 -1.23 6.05 3.29
CA ALA A 202 -1.29 4.62 3.53
C ALA A 202 -0.50 4.23 4.78
N LYS A 203 0.71 4.78 4.96
CA LYS A 203 1.52 4.57 6.17
C LYS A 203 0.83 5.08 7.43
N SER A 204 0.27 6.29 7.38
CA SER A 204 -0.45 6.86 8.54
C SER A 204 -1.71 6.06 8.89
N GLU A 205 -2.43 5.55 7.90
CA GLU A 205 -3.57 4.65 8.14
C GLU A 205 -3.12 3.28 8.64
N ALA A 206 -1.98 2.76 8.17
CA ALA A 206 -1.46 1.46 8.62
C ALA A 206 -1.09 1.49 10.10
N GLU A 207 -0.60 2.62 10.62
CA GLU A 207 -0.37 2.83 12.05
C GLU A 207 -1.66 2.73 12.88
N LYS A 208 -2.80 3.14 12.32
CA LYS A 208 -4.13 3.00 12.96
C LYS A 208 -4.70 1.60 12.83
N ALA A 209 -4.30 0.87 11.78
CA ALA A 209 -4.69 -0.51 11.55
C ALA A 209 -3.99 -1.49 12.52
N ASN A 210 -2.85 -1.09 13.10
CA ASN A 210 -2.04 -1.95 13.96
C ASN A 210 -2.42 -1.81 15.45
N THR A 211 -2.64 -2.96 16.09
CA THR A 211 -2.86 -3.08 17.54
C THR A 211 -1.61 -2.77 18.36
N TYR A 212 -0.42 -2.87 17.75
CA TYR A 212 0.88 -2.60 18.37
C TYR A 212 1.71 -1.63 17.52
N ASN A 213 2.38 -0.69 18.16
CA ASN A 213 3.32 0.22 17.49
C ASN A 213 4.68 -0.48 17.22
N LYS A 214 5.59 0.20 16.52
CA LYS A 214 6.92 -0.35 16.16
C LYS A 214 7.78 -0.76 17.37
N SER A 215 7.46 -0.26 18.56
CA SER A 215 8.11 -0.64 19.83
C SER A 215 7.36 -1.77 20.58
N GLY A 216 6.37 -2.41 19.97
CA GLY A 216 5.61 -3.52 20.57
C GLY A 216 4.64 -3.09 21.67
N MET A 217 4.37 -1.79 21.83
CA MET A 217 3.40 -1.29 22.79
C MET A 217 2.01 -1.23 22.15
N TYR A 218 0.96 -1.51 22.94
CA TYR A 218 -0.42 -1.37 22.47
C TYR A 218 -0.69 0.05 21.99
N THR A 219 -1.17 0.16 20.75
CA THR A 219 -1.65 1.43 20.19
C THR A 219 -3.10 1.59 20.63
N TYR A 220 -3.35 2.40 21.66
CA TYR A 220 -4.70 2.72 22.09
C TYR A 220 -5.37 3.70 21.12
N ASN A 221 -5.84 3.18 19.99
CA ASN A 221 -6.59 3.94 18.99
C ASN A 221 -8.07 4.05 19.41
N TYR A 222 -8.37 4.65 20.56
CA TYR A 222 -9.76 4.92 20.92
C TYR A 222 -10.24 6.17 20.17
N THR A 223 -11.15 5.98 19.22
CA THR A 223 -11.98 7.09 18.73
C THR A 223 -13.08 7.29 19.75
N THR A 224 -13.04 8.37 20.55
CA THR A 224 -14.10 8.77 21.49
C THR A 224 -15.39 9.25 20.80
N GLY A 225 -15.66 8.77 19.57
CA GLY A 225 -16.68 9.31 18.67
C GLY A 225 -18.09 8.72 18.83
N GLU A 226 -18.26 7.62 19.56
CA GLU A 226 -19.58 6.96 19.70
C GLU A 226 -20.13 6.92 21.13
N ILE A 227 -19.55 7.67 22.07
CA ILE A 227 -20.07 7.74 23.44
C ILE A 227 -21.37 8.56 23.57
N TYR A 228 -21.81 9.20 22.49
CA TYR A 228 -23.00 10.06 22.46
C TYR A 228 -24.12 9.57 21.53
N ASN A 229 -24.15 8.28 21.15
CA ASN A 229 -25.33 7.74 20.49
C ASN A 229 -26.31 7.19 21.54
N THR A 230 -26.97 8.11 22.26
CA THR A 230 -28.14 7.76 23.08
C THR A 230 -29.34 7.67 22.14
N THR A 231 -29.65 6.46 21.69
CA THR A 231 -30.96 6.19 21.09
C THR A 231 -31.98 6.06 22.23
N THR A 232 -33.09 6.76 22.06
CA THR A 232 -34.23 6.94 22.97
C THR A 232 -34.77 5.67 23.61
#